data_AF-A0A091MAL1-F1
#
_entry.id   AF-A0A091MAL1-F1
#
_cell.length_a   1.000
_cell.length_b   1.000
_cell.length_c   1.000
_cell.angle_alpha   90.00
_cell.angle_beta   90.00
_cell.angle_gamma   90.00
#
_symmetry.space_group_name_H-M   'P 1'
#
loop_
_entity.id
_entity.type
_entity.pdbx_description
1 polymer ?
#
loop_
_entity_poly.entity_id
_entity_poly.type
_entity_poly.pdbx_seq_one_letter_code
_entity_poly.pdbx_strand_id
1 'polypeptide(L)'
;MLPSLKAAFALLSLLQLISSRPLMTISPKVTLSELTHGIQQLNSGVQVPCNDTRVAQVAFTDRKLSEQELLCQAATALTKVTRCKKDYEPFIKNLQSLHGKMNCSLSDDNEIYLRNFLPELGNFTQGMYRRLAASAAQ
;
A
#
# COMPACT_ATOMS: atom_id res chain seq x y z
N MET A 1 22.82 -50.12 15.14
CA MET A 1 21.64 -49.24 15.03
C MET A 1 22.09 -47.78 15.14
N LEU A 2 21.44 -46.86 14.43
CA LEU A 2 21.44 -45.38 14.61
C LEU A 2 22.45 -44.43 13.91
N PRO A 3 23.04 -44.68 12.71
CA PRO A 3 23.58 -43.57 11.91
C PRO A 3 22.47 -42.70 11.28
N SER A 4 21.33 -43.30 10.95
CA SER A 4 20.24 -42.65 10.20
C SER A 4 19.42 -41.62 10.99
N LEU A 5 19.41 -41.68 12.33
CA LEU A 5 18.67 -40.71 13.14
C LEU A 5 19.34 -39.33 13.16
N LYS A 6 20.67 -39.26 13.14
CA LYS A 6 21.42 -37.98 13.14
C LYS A 6 21.16 -37.15 11.88
N ALA A 7 21.04 -37.80 10.72
CA ALA A 7 20.71 -37.14 9.46
C ALA A 7 19.27 -36.60 9.45
N ALA A 8 18.32 -37.34 10.02
CA ALA A 8 16.93 -36.89 10.13
C ALA A 8 16.79 -35.65 11.04
N PHE A 9 17.52 -35.60 12.16
CA PHE A 9 17.53 -34.41 13.03
C PHE A 9 18.18 -33.19 12.37
N ALA A 10 19.25 -33.37 11.58
CA ALA A 10 19.87 -32.26 10.85
C ALA A 10 18.94 -31.65 9.79
N LEU A 11 18.16 -32.49 9.10
CA LEU A 11 17.15 -32.04 8.11
C LEU A 11 15.98 -31.29 8.77
N LEU A 12 15.53 -31.73 9.95
CA LEU A 12 14.48 -31.04 10.71
C LEU A 12 14.93 -29.66 11.21
N SER A 13 16.19 -29.54 11.64
CA SER A 13 16.77 -28.25 12.07
C SER A 13 16.90 -27.26 10.92
N LEU A 14 17.21 -27.72 9.70
CA LEU A 14 17.25 -26.87 8.50
C LEU A 14 15.84 -26.41 8.08
N LEU A 15 14.82 -27.26 8.20
CA LEU A 15 13.43 -26.89 7.94
C LEU A 15 12.90 -25.82 8.91
N GLN A 16 13.26 -25.90 10.19
CA GLN A 16 12.90 -24.87 11.17
C GLN A 16 13.58 -23.53 10.89
N LEU A 17 14.80 -23.52 10.36
CA LEU A 17 15.54 -22.29 10.01
C LEU A 17 14.94 -21.55 8.80
N ILE A 18 14.34 -22.27 7.85
CA ILE A 18 13.70 -21.66 6.67
C ILE A 18 12.31 -21.11 7.06
N SER A 19 11.61 -21.78 7.98
CA SER A 19 10.29 -21.39 8.47
C SER A 19 10.31 -20.18 9.42
N SER A 20 11.43 -19.95 10.12
CA SER A 20 11.54 -18.93 11.17
C SER A 20 12.01 -17.55 10.67
N ARG A 21 12.12 -17.33 9.35
CA ARG A 21 12.28 -15.97 8.85
C ARG A 21 11.01 -15.19 9.16
N PRO A 22 11.04 -14.21 10.08
CA PRO A 22 9.87 -13.38 10.29
C PRO A 22 9.64 -12.64 8.97
N LEU A 23 8.46 -12.79 8.40
CA LEU A 23 8.01 -11.85 7.38
C LEU A 23 8.11 -10.48 8.07
N MET A 24 9.04 -9.62 7.64
CA MET A 24 9.16 -8.27 8.16
C MET A 24 7.83 -7.57 7.87
N THR A 25 6.94 -7.59 8.85
CA THR A 25 5.66 -6.90 8.81
C THR A 25 5.97 -5.47 9.18
N ILE A 26 6.23 -4.65 8.16
CA ILE A 26 6.37 -3.20 8.34
C ILE A 26 5.06 -2.72 8.97
N SER A 27 5.15 -1.99 10.08
CA SER A 27 3.95 -1.51 10.76
C SER A 27 3.11 -0.64 9.82
N PRO A 28 1.77 -0.72 9.84
CA PRO A 28 0.91 0.14 9.02
C PRO A 28 1.22 1.63 9.17
N LYS A 29 1.66 2.05 10.37
CA LYS A 29 2.06 3.43 10.65
C LYS A 29 3.29 3.86 9.85
N VAL A 30 4.29 3.01 9.72
CA VAL A 30 5.51 3.30 8.91
C VAL A 30 5.12 3.38 7.45
N THR A 31 4.37 2.43 6.93
CA THR A 31 3.91 2.42 5.53
C THR A 31 3.06 3.66 5.19
N LEU A 32 2.14 4.06 6.09
CA LEU A 32 1.36 5.29 5.92
C LEU A 32 2.24 6.55 5.93
N SER A 33 3.28 6.58 6.79
CA SER A 33 4.24 7.68 6.83
C SER A 33 5.01 7.81 5.51
N GLU A 34 5.52 6.69 4.98
CA GLU A 34 6.24 6.64 3.70
C GLU A 34 5.34 7.06 2.53
N LEU A 35 4.12 6.53 2.49
CA LEU A 35 3.13 6.86 1.47
C LEU A 35 2.79 8.36 1.48
N THR A 36 2.51 8.91 2.67
CA THR A 36 2.18 10.32 2.82
C THR A 36 3.33 11.23 2.41
N HIS A 37 4.56 10.93 2.85
CA HIS A 37 5.75 11.70 2.49
C HIS A 37 6.03 11.64 0.99
N GLY A 38 5.96 10.47 0.36
CA GLY A 38 6.23 10.34 -1.06
C GLY A 38 5.18 11.04 -1.94
N ILE A 39 3.89 10.99 -1.55
CA ILE A 39 2.84 11.78 -2.22
C ILE A 39 3.12 13.28 -2.08
N GLN A 40 3.49 13.74 -0.89
CA GLN A 40 3.81 15.14 -0.66
C GLN A 40 5.03 15.58 -1.49
N GLN A 41 6.07 14.76 -1.57
CA GLN A 41 7.25 15.03 -2.41
C GLN A 41 6.88 15.17 -3.88
N LEU A 42 6.06 14.25 -4.43
CA LEU A 42 5.59 14.36 -5.81
C LEU A 42 4.79 15.64 -6.07
N ASN A 43 3.86 15.97 -5.18
CA ASN A 43 3.02 17.16 -5.31
C ASN A 43 3.82 18.46 -5.17
N SER A 44 4.93 18.44 -4.42
CA SER A 44 5.82 19.60 -4.26
C SER A 44 6.88 19.75 -5.36
N GLY A 45 7.04 18.74 -6.23
CA GLY A 45 8.01 18.75 -7.30
C GLY A 45 7.67 19.72 -8.43
N VAL A 46 8.64 19.98 -9.31
CA VAL A 46 8.47 20.87 -10.48
C VAL A 46 7.36 20.35 -11.42
N GLN A 47 7.21 19.03 -11.53
CA GLN A 47 6.13 18.40 -12.30
C GLN A 47 5.79 17.02 -11.75
N VAL A 48 4.49 16.74 -11.58
CA VAL A 48 3.98 15.40 -11.26
C VAL A 48 4.10 14.50 -12.51
N PRO A 49 4.71 13.30 -12.42
CA PRO A 49 4.78 12.35 -13.53
C PRO A 49 3.40 12.07 -14.13
N CYS A 50 3.27 12.16 -15.45
CA CYS A 50 1.97 12.01 -16.14
C CYS A 50 0.81 12.82 -15.54
N ASN A 51 1.07 14.07 -15.16
CA ASN A 51 0.10 14.96 -14.54
C ASN A 51 -1.33 14.95 -15.11
N ASP A 52 -1.44 14.88 -16.45
CA ASP A 52 -2.71 14.91 -17.20
C ASP A 52 -3.32 13.54 -17.47
N THR A 53 -2.71 12.45 -16.98
CA THR A 53 -3.34 11.13 -17.02
C THR A 53 -4.58 11.14 -16.13
N ARG A 54 -5.67 10.62 -16.67
CA ARG A 54 -6.91 10.40 -15.94
C ARG A 54 -6.87 9.03 -15.27
N VAL A 55 -7.41 8.97 -14.06
CA VAL A 55 -7.61 7.74 -13.29
C VAL A 55 -9.03 7.75 -12.74
N ALA A 56 -9.60 6.56 -12.55
CA ALA A 56 -10.90 6.42 -11.91
C ALA A 56 -10.93 7.13 -10.55
N GLN A 57 -12.00 7.88 -10.30
CA GLN A 57 -12.17 8.63 -9.07
C GLN A 57 -12.47 7.68 -7.91
N VAL A 58 -11.80 7.92 -6.78
CA VAL A 58 -12.06 7.21 -5.53
C VAL A 58 -12.74 8.17 -4.55
N ALA A 59 -13.89 7.78 -4.02
CA ALA A 59 -14.67 8.61 -3.10
C ALA A 59 -14.13 8.53 -1.67
N PHE A 60 -12.96 9.10 -1.39
CA PHE A 60 -12.28 9.02 -0.08
C PHE A 60 -13.09 9.56 1.11
N THR A 61 -14.14 10.33 0.86
CA THR A 61 -15.04 10.87 1.88
C THR A 61 -16.31 10.04 2.08
N ASP A 62 -16.54 9.01 1.28
CA ASP A 62 -17.71 8.14 1.42
C ASP A 62 -17.58 7.26 2.68
N ARG A 63 -18.43 7.54 3.66
CA ARG A 63 -18.45 6.82 4.93
C ARG A 63 -19.07 5.41 4.84
N LYS A 64 -19.62 5.03 3.67
CA LYS A 64 -20.18 3.69 3.44
C LYS A 64 -19.09 2.66 3.15
N LEU A 65 -17.95 3.09 2.62
CA LEU A 65 -16.83 2.21 2.30
C LEU A 65 -15.86 2.11 3.48
N SER A 66 -15.26 0.95 3.67
CA SER A 66 -14.20 0.76 4.65
C SER A 66 -12.91 1.45 4.18
N GLU A 67 -12.01 1.76 5.11
CA GLU A 67 -10.70 2.31 4.77
C GLU A 67 -9.91 1.35 3.87
N GLN A 68 -10.01 0.04 4.12
CA GLN A 68 -9.36 -0.99 3.31
C GLN A 68 -9.90 -0.98 1.87
N GLU A 69 -11.22 -0.85 1.67
CA GLU A 69 -11.84 -0.77 0.34
C GLU A 69 -11.34 0.45 -0.43
N LEU A 70 -11.29 1.62 0.22
CA LEU A 70 -10.78 2.84 -0.37
C LEU A 70 -9.28 2.74 -0.74
N LEU A 71 -8.47 2.08 0.10
CA LEU A 71 -7.06 1.82 -0.20
C LEU A 71 -6.88 0.86 -1.39
N CYS A 72 -7.71 -0.18 -1.50
CA CYS A 72 -7.70 -1.09 -2.64
C CYS A 72 -8.13 -0.38 -3.92
N GLN A 73 -9.19 0.42 -3.87
CA GLN A 73 -9.65 1.21 -5.01
C GLN A 73 -8.55 2.18 -5.47
N ALA A 74 -7.89 2.86 -4.54
CA ALA A 74 -6.77 3.74 -4.87
C ALA A 74 -5.59 2.99 -5.52
N ALA A 75 -5.24 1.79 -5.02
CA ALA A 75 -4.22 0.96 -5.64
C ALA A 75 -4.63 0.58 -7.07
N THR A 76 -5.88 0.17 -7.25
CA THR A 76 -6.45 -0.22 -8.55
C THR A 76 -6.42 0.95 -9.53
N ALA A 77 -6.84 2.15 -9.12
CA ALA A 77 -6.77 3.36 -9.93
C ALA A 77 -5.34 3.66 -10.41
N LEU A 78 -4.35 3.60 -9.51
CA LEU A 78 -2.95 3.84 -9.84
C LEU A 78 -2.35 2.77 -10.76
N THR A 79 -2.79 1.51 -10.67
CA THR A 79 -2.28 0.46 -11.58
C THR A 79 -2.63 0.70 -13.05
N LYS A 80 -3.67 1.50 -13.33
CA LYS A 80 -4.08 1.89 -14.69
C LYS A 80 -3.14 2.94 -15.30
N VAL A 81 -2.28 3.57 -14.51
CA VAL A 81 -1.27 4.52 -14.98
C VAL A 81 -0.09 3.76 -15.59
N THR A 82 -0.16 3.48 -16.89
CA THR A 82 0.85 2.64 -17.57
C THR A 82 2.13 3.38 -17.94
N ARG A 83 2.03 4.63 -18.41
CA ARG A 83 3.17 5.40 -18.97
C ARG A 83 4.28 5.71 -17.95
N CYS A 84 3.92 6.07 -16.74
CA CYS A 84 4.82 6.39 -15.62
C CYS A 84 4.59 5.43 -14.44
N LYS A 85 4.28 4.18 -14.76
CA LYS A 85 4.00 3.14 -13.76
C LYS A 85 5.12 3.02 -12.71
N LYS A 86 6.38 3.17 -13.13
CA LYS A 86 7.55 3.06 -12.25
C LYS A 86 7.55 4.11 -11.14
N ASP A 87 7.09 5.33 -11.44
CA ASP A 87 6.99 6.42 -10.46
C ASP A 87 5.91 6.12 -9.41
N TYR A 88 4.86 5.40 -9.80
CA TYR A 88 3.73 5.07 -8.92
C TYR A 88 3.83 3.71 -8.24
N GLU A 89 4.77 2.86 -8.64
CA GLU A 89 4.94 1.50 -8.10
C GLU A 89 5.19 1.45 -6.58
N PRO A 90 5.99 2.36 -5.98
CA PRO A 90 6.13 2.40 -4.53
C PRO A 90 4.80 2.66 -3.80
N PHE A 91 3.95 3.54 -4.33
CA PHE A 91 2.65 3.83 -3.72
C PHE A 91 1.69 2.65 -3.88
N ILE A 92 1.67 2.02 -5.06
CA ILE A 92 0.85 0.83 -5.30
C ILE A 92 1.21 -0.28 -4.30
N LYS A 93 2.51 -0.54 -4.07
CA LYS A 93 2.97 -1.54 -3.09
C LYS A 93 2.57 -1.18 -1.66
N ASN A 94 2.70 0.09 -1.28
CA ASN A 94 2.32 0.55 0.05
C ASN A 94 0.80 0.48 0.27
N LEU A 95 -0.01 0.83 -0.73
CA LEU A 95 -1.46 0.68 -0.66
C LEU A 95 -1.85 -0.81 -0.51
N GLN A 96 -1.23 -1.68 -1.32
CA GLN A 96 -1.45 -3.13 -1.27
C GLN A 96 -1.08 -3.77 0.07
N SER A 97 0.01 -3.32 0.70
CA SER A 97 0.36 -3.82 2.03
C SER A 97 -0.60 -3.33 3.11
N LEU A 98 -1.19 -2.14 2.95
CA LEU A 98 -2.17 -1.57 3.89
C LEU A 98 -3.57 -2.20 3.78
N HIS A 99 -4.03 -2.54 2.57
CA HIS A 99 -5.35 -3.16 2.39
C HIS A 99 -5.33 -4.69 2.39
N GLY A 100 -4.16 -5.31 2.27
CA GLY A 100 -4.00 -6.77 2.27
C GLY A 100 -4.42 -7.44 0.95
N LYS A 101 -4.56 -8.77 0.95
CA LYS A 101 -4.99 -9.54 -0.24
C LYS A 101 -6.51 -9.52 -0.38
N MET A 102 -7.07 -8.38 -0.74
CA MET A 102 -8.49 -8.25 -1.09
C MET A 102 -8.66 -7.68 -2.49
N ASN A 103 -9.76 -8.05 -3.12
CA ASN A 103 -10.22 -7.43 -4.37
C ASN A 103 -11.30 -6.39 -4.02
N CYS A 104 -11.31 -5.30 -4.74
CA CYS A 104 -12.29 -4.23 -4.63
C CYS A 104 -12.95 -3.99 -5.98
N SER A 105 -14.14 -3.39 -5.96
CA SER A 105 -14.79 -2.89 -7.16
C SER A 105 -14.49 -1.40 -7.30
N LEU A 106 -14.09 -0.98 -8.49
CA LEU A 106 -13.90 0.42 -8.85
C LEU A 106 -14.66 0.69 -10.14
N SER A 107 -15.57 1.67 -10.10
CA SER A 107 -16.24 2.14 -11.31
C SER A 107 -15.32 3.08 -12.08
N ASP A 108 -15.33 2.97 -13.40
CA ASP A 108 -14.63 3.86 -14.33
C ASP A 108 -15.54 4.98 -14.87
N ASP A 109 -16.75 5.16 -14.30
CA ASP A 109 -17.75 6.15 -14.76
C ASP A 109 -17.26 7.60 -14.60
N ASN A 110 -16.50 7.85 -13.53
CA ASN A 110 -15.91 9.15 -13.23
C ASN A 110 -14.39 9.03 -13.17
N GLU A 111 -13.68 9.93 -13.85
CA GLU A 111 -12.22 9.99 -13.80
C GLU A 111 -11.74 11.41 -13.50
N ILE A 112 -10.68 11.48 -12.70
CA ILE A 112 -10.00 12.72 -12.33
C ILE A 112 -8.53 12.67 -12.78
N TYR A 113 -7.92 13.84 -12.94
CA TYR A 113 -6.49 13.94 -13.26
C TYR A 113 -5.62 13.50 -12.09
N LEU A 114 -4.45 12.91 -12.37
CA LEU A 114 -3.50 12.49 -11.35
C LEU A 114 -3.10 13.61 -10.37
N ARG A 115 -2.91 14.85 -10.85
CA ARG A 115 -2.70 16.02 -9.95
C ARG A 115 -3.78 16.23 -8.91
N ASN A 116 -5.02 15.81 -9.18
CA ASN A 116 -6.14 15.97 -8.26
C ASN A 116 -6.28 14.72 -7.39
N PHE A 117 -6.05 13.55 -7.97
CA PHE A 117 -6.09 12.27 -7.27
C PHE A 117 -5.03 12.18 -6.15
N LEU A 118 -3.78 12.55 -6.42
CA LEU A 118 -2.69 12.37 -5.45
C LEU A 118 -2.87 13.20 -4.16
N PRO A 119 -3.25 14.50 -4.21
CA PRO A 119 -3.60 15.25 -3.00
C PRO A 119 -4.73 14.62 -2.19
N GLU A 120 -5.79 14.13 -2.84
CA GLU A 120 -6.91 13.47 -2.14
C GLU A 120 -6.44 12.20 -1.44
N LEU A 121 -5.67 11.36 -2.12
CA LEU A 121 -5.05 10.17 -1.54
C LEU A 121 -4.12 10.51 -0.36
N GLY A 122 -3.32 11.57 -0.49
CA GLY A 122 -2.42 12.05 0.55
C GLY A 122 -3.19 12.49 1.80
N ASN A 123 -4.27 13.25 1.62
CA ASN A 123 -5.12 13.70 2.73
C ASN A 123 -5.78 12.51 3.46
N PHE A 124 -6.30 11.54 2.68
CA PHE A 124 -6.93 10.34 3.23
C PHE A 124 -5.94 9.53 4.08
N THR A 125 -4.76 9.21 3.54
CA THR A 125 -3.73 8.41 4.21
C THR A 125 -3.08 9.14 5.39
N GLN A 126 -2.89 10.46 5.29
CA GLN A 126 -2.47 11.31 6.41
C GLN A 126 -3.49 11.27 7.56
N GLY A 127 -4.78 11.26 7.26
CA GLY A 127 -5.84 11.10 8.25
C GLY A 127 -5.76 9.76 8.98
N MET A 128 -5.54 8.67 8.24
CA MET A 128 -5.33 7.34 8.82
C MET A 128 -4.10 7.30 9.73
N TYR A 129 -2.98 7.86 9.28
CA TYR A 129 -1.75 7.95 10.07
C TYR A 129 -1.98 8.63 11.42
N ARG A 130 -2.70 9.76 11.43
CA ARG A 130 -3.01 10.52 12.65
C ARG A 130 -3.88 9.71 13.63
N ARG A 131 -4.87 8.98 13.13
CA ARG A 131 -5.71 8.10 13.96
C ARG A 131 -4.88 7.00 14.63
N LEU A 132 -4.02 6.32 13.87
CA LEU A 132 -3.12 5.30 14.43
C LEU A 132 -2.12 5.88 15.44
N ALA A 133 -1.60 7.09 15.20
CA ALA A 133 -0.71 7.76 16.12
C ALA A 133 -1.41 8.11 17.45
N ALA A 134 -2.67 8.55 17.39
CA ALA A 134 -3.46 8.86 18.59
C ALA A 134 -3.80 7.59 19.40
N SER A 135 -4.19 6.51 18.74
CA SER A 135 -4.49 5.22 19.40
C SER A 135 -3.27 4.58 20.07
N ALA A 136 -2.05 4.84 19.59
CA ALA A 136 -0.82 4.34 20.19
C ALA A 136 -0.34 5.16 21.40
N ALA A 137 -0.94 6.32 21.67
CA ALA A 137 -0.62 7.19 22.80
C ALA A 137 -1.58 7.02 23.99
N GLN A 138 -2.55 6.12 23.87
CA GLN A 138 -3.49 5.69 24.91
C GLN A 138 -3.03 4.37 25.50
#